data_AF-X1G3Y3-F1
#
_entry.id   AF-X1G3Y3-F1
#
_cell.length_a   1.000
_cell.length_b   1.000
_cell.length_c   1.000
_cell.angle_alpha   90.00
_cell.angle_beta   90.00
_cell.angle_gamma   90.00
#
_symmetry.space_group_name_H-M   'P 1'
#
loop_
_entity.id
_entity.type
_entity.pdbx_description
1 polymer ?
#
loop_
_entity_poly.entity_id
_entity_poly.type
_entity_poly.pdbx_seq_one_letter_code
_entity_poly.pdbx_strand_id
1 'polypeptide(L)'
;MIERILFSDDINPEEIHKTTIRILEEIGIPVASEKSLRIFDSLGCNVDYKTQKVWIGEEIVSRSLSPKIPFHKIYGRSGKNHKVFGKNKLLFTSGACAIKERVEGAAEVLRLSTRQVKRIKKKVRLNGPVATIHGNRKRKPANAVAGNVKDLVVELKREKYAGTNFSHFQELIAEKEYIDLSCPTVHRILRGAGIVSPKKKKKTKTYRYRKRKDCPGMVVQLDASPYP
;
A
#
# COMPACT_ATOMS: atom_id res chain seq x y z
N MET A 1 -47.54 -15.87 -14.89
CA MET A 1 -46.78 -16.59 -15.92
C MET A 1 -45.32 -16.56 -15.46
N ILE A 2 -44.83 -17.63 -14.85
CA ILE A 2 -43.44 -17.69 -14.35
C ILE A 2 -42.63 -18.33 -15.48
N GLU A 3 -41.85 -17.52 -16.18
CA GLU A 3 -40.91 -17.99 -17.20
C GLU A 3 -39.88 -18.91 -16.54
N ARG A 4 -39.79 -20.13 -17.06
CA ARG A 4 -38.73 -21.08 -16.74
C ARG A 4 -37.41 -20.52 -17.28
N ILE A 5 -36.66 -19.83 -16.44
CA ILE A 5 -35.25 -19.52 -16.73
C ILE A 5 -34.42 -20.73 -16.33
N LEU A 6 -34.42 -21.80 -17.14
CA LEU A 6 -33.44 -22.87 -17.00
C LEU A 6 -33.13 -23.40 -18.41
N PHE A 7 -31.94 -23.00 -18.88
CA PHE A 7 -31.33 -23.29 -20.19
C PHE A 7 -31.97 -22.52 -21.35
N SER A 8 -31.13 -21.90 -22.21
CA SER A 8 -31.57 -21.51 -23.54
C SER A 8 -32.06 -22.77 -24.26
N ASP A 9 -33.10 -22.66 -25.09
CA ASP A 9 -33.70 -23.80 -25.81
C ASP A 9 -32.68 -24.59 -26.68
N ASP A 10 -31.48 -24.04 -26.87
CA ASP A 10 -30.37 -24.61 -27.64
C ASP A 10 -29.46 -25.59 -26.86
N ILE A 11 -29.59 -25.71 -25.53
CA ILE A 11 -28.68 -26.57 -24.73
C ILE A 11 -29.28 -27.96 -24.55
N ASN A 12 -28.67 -28.96 -25.21
CA ASN A 12 -29.01 -30.36 -25.03
C ASN A 12 -28.24 -30.99 -23.83
N PRO A 13 -28.91 -31.35 -22.72
CA PRO A 13 -28.26 -31.93 -21.54
C PRO A 13 -27.55 -33.27 -21.83
N GLU A 14 -28.04 -34.03 -22.79
CA GLU A 14 -27.50 -35.34 -23.15
C GLU A 14 -26.15 -35.20 -23.88
N GLU A 15 -25.99 -34.14 -24.67
CA GLU A 15 -24.73 -33.81 -25.32
C GLU A 15 -23.68 -33.34 -24.31
N ILE A 16 -24.09 -32.52 -23.32
CA ILE A 16 -23.22 -32.14 -22.20
C ILE A 16 -22.77 -33.37 -21.43
N HIS A 17 -23.68 -34.31 -21.16
CA HIS A 17 -23.35 -35.54 -20.46
C HIS A 17 -22.29 -36.36 -21.21
N LYS A 18 -22.52 -36.65 -22.51
CA LYS A 18 -21.56 -37.39 -23.36
C LYS A 18 -20.19 -36.72 -23.43
N THR A 19 -20.18 -35.39 -23.58
CA THR A 19 -18.92 -34.62 -23.62
C THR A 19 -18.18 -34.68 -22.29
N THR A 20 -18.91 -34.62 -21.17
CA THR A 20 -18.33 -34.70 -19.83
C THR A 20 -17.69 -36.08 -19.59
N ILE A 21 -18.39 -37.16 -19.96
CA ILE A 21 -17.84 -38.53 -19.87
C ILE A 21 -16.56 -38.66 -20.69
N ARG A 22 -16.58 -38.19 -21.94
CA ARG A 22 -15.39 -38.21 -22.81
C ARG A 22 -14.19 -37.48 -22.19
N ILE A 23 -14.41 -36.32 -21.58
CA ILE A 23 -13.35 -35.57 -20.87
C ILE A 23 -12.78 -36.40 -19.72
N LEU A 24 -13.62 -37.08 -18.95
CA LEU A 24 -13.18 -37.91 -17.82
C LEU A 24 -12.38 -39.14 -18.26
N GLU A 25 -12.74 -39.74 -19.40
CA GLU A 25 -12.12 -40.96 -19.92
C GLU A 25 -10.85 -40.70 -20.74
N GLU A 26 -10.83 -39.65 -21.58
CA GLU A 26 -9.70 -39.36 -22.47
C GLU A 26 -8.72 -38.36 -21.84
N ILE A 27 -9.24 -37.29 -21.24
CA ILE A 27 -8.40 -36.21 -20.71
C ILE A 27 -7.98 -36.49 -19.27
N GLY A 28 -8.91 -36.87 -18.39
CA GLY A 28 -8.65 -37.17 -16.98
C GLY A 28 -8.48 -35.93 -16.08
N ILE A 29 -8.53 -36.13 -14.76
CA ILE A 29 -8.50 -35.09 -13.73
C ILE A 29 -7.21 -35.17 -12.90
N PRO A 30 -6.54 -34.04 -12.60
CA PRO A 30 -5.44 -34.01 -11.65
C PRO A 30 -5.93 -34.12 -10.20
N VAL A 31 -5.34 -35.04 -9.43
CA VAL A 31 -5.68 -35.31 -8.02
C VAL A 31 -4.39 -35.30 -7.18
N ALA A 32 -4.12 -34.19 -6.52
CA ALA A 32 -2.86 -33.97 -5.79
C ALA A 32 -2.66 -34.85 -4.53
N SER A 33 -3.73 -35.49 -4.04
CA SER A 33 -3.71 -36.28 -2.81
C SER A 33 -3.49 -37.75 -3.09
N GLU A 34 -2.38 -38.30 -2.61
CA GLU A 34 -2.05 -39.73 -2.76
C GLU A 34 -3.13 -40.66 -2.15
N LYS A 35 -3.71 -40.26 -1.02
CA LYS A 35 -4.84 -40.99 -0.41
C LYS A 35 -6.04 -41.06 -1.36
N SER A 36 -6.30 -39.99 -2.10
CA SER A 36 -7.41 -39.95 -3.05
C SER A 36 -7.11 -40.79 -4.29
N LEU A 37 -5.86 -40.75 -4.79
CA LEU A 37 -5.40 -41.62 -5.88
C LEU A 37 -5.63 -43.10 -5.58
N ARG A 38 -5.23 -43.56 -4.38
CA ARG A 38 -5.47 -44.95 -3.93
C ARG A 38 -6.95 -45.32 -3.88
N ILE A 39 -7.82 -44.39 -3.51
CA ILE A 39 -9.27 -44.61 -3.51
C ILE A 39 -9.77 -44.80 -4.93
N PHE A 40 -9.36 -43.95 -5.87
CA PHE A 40 -9.75 -44.08 -7.27
C PHE A 40 -9.26 -45.40 -7.90
N ASP A 41 -8.02 -45.78 -7.63
CA ASP A 41 -7.42 -47.04 -8.08
C ASP A 41 -8.22 -48.25 -7.54
N SER A 42 -8.54 -48.25 -6.24
CA SER A 42 -9.37 -49.29 -5.61
C SER A 42 -10.80 -49.41 -6.17
N LEU A 43 -11.31 -48.33 -6.77
CA LEU A 43 -12.63 -48.28 -7.41
C LEU A 43 -12.61 -48.70 -8.89
N GLY A 44 -11.42 -49.01 -9.43
CA GLY A 44 -11.22 -49.43 -10.82
C GLY A 44 -10.96 -48.28 -11.79
N CYS A 45 -10.60 -47.09 -11.31
CA CYS A 45 -10.19 -45.99 -12.19
C CYS A 45 -8.75 -46.20 -12.66
N ASN A 46 -8.41 -45.70 -13.85
CA ASN A 46 -7.03 -45.67 -14.30
C ASN A 46 -6.30 -44.50 -13.63
N VAL A 47 -5.17 -44.76 -12.95
CA VAL A 47 -4.48 -43.77 -12.14
C VAL A 47 -2.99 -43.75 -12.48
N ASP A 48 -2.49 -42.57 -12.84
CA ASP A 48 -1.06 -42.30 -12.92
C ASP A 48 -0.60 -41.57 -11.66
N TYR A 49 0.14 -42.29 -10.81
CA TYR A 49 0.68 -41.76 -9.56
C TYR A 49 1.84 -40.77 -9.77
N LYS A 50 2.55 -40.82 -10.91
CA LYS A 50 3.67 -39.92 -11.19
C LYS A 50 3.18 -38.53 -11.59
N THR A 51 2.19 -38.48 -12.47
CA THR A 51 1.57 -37.22 -12.92
C THR A 51 0.38 -36.81 -12.06
N GLN A 52 0.00 -37.64 -11.08
CA GLN A 52 -1.14 -37.46 -10.18
C GLN A 52 -2.45 -37.26 -10.95
N LYS A 53 -2.68 -38.11 -11.98
CA LYS A 53 -3.80 -37.98 -12.90
C LYS A 53 -4.71 -39.21 -12.86
N VAL A 54 -6.02 -38.99 -12.94
CA VAL A 54 -7.04 -40.04 -12.85
C VAL A 54 -7.98 -39.96 -14.05
N TRP A 55 -8.23 -41.10 -14.69
CA TRP A 55 -9.25 -41.25 -15.72
C TRP A 55 -10.39 -42.11 -15.20
N ILE A 56 -11.63 -41.63 -15.40
CA ILE A 56 -12.82 -42.21 -14.78
C ILE A 56 -13.78 -42.65 -15.89
N GLY A 57 -14.08 -43.94 -15.92
CA GLY A 57 -15.03 -44.53 -16.88
C GLY A 57 -16.49 -44.19 -16.59
N GLU A 58 -17.31 -44.18 -17.64
CA GLU A 58 -18.76 -43.89 -17.57
C GLU A 58 -19.49 -44.77 -16.55
N GLU A 59 -19.16 -46.07 -16.52
CA GLU A 59 -19.77 -47.04 -15.61
C GLU A 59 -19.56 -46.63 -14.13
N ILE A 60 -18.33 -46.20 -13.80
CA ILE A 60 -17.96 -45.80 -12.44
C ILE A 60 -18.69 -44.52 -12.05
N VAL A 61 -18.80 -43.56 -12.98
CA VAL A 61 -19.53 -42.30 -12.77
C VAL A 61 -21.03 -42.59 -12.53
N SER A 62 -21.65 -43.36 -13.41
CA SER A 62 -23.08 -43.70 -13.36
C SER A 62 -23.45 -44.48 -12.10
N ARG A 63 -22.62 -45.46 -11.71
CA ARG A 63 -22.78 -46.20 -10.45
C ARG A 63 -22.64 -45.29 -9.23
N SER A 64 -21.74 -44.31 -9.28
CA SER A 64 -21.47 -43.41 -8.16
C SER A 64 -22.52 -42.31 -7.99
N LEU A 65 -23.15 -41.88 -9.08
CA LEU A 65 -24.18 -40.84 -9.10
C LEU A 65 -25.61 -41.36 -8.94
N SER A 66 -25.83 -42.67 -9.12
CA SER A 66 -27.12 -43.32 -8.83
C SER A 66 -27.60 -43.00 -7.41
N PRO A 67 -28.90 -42.78 -7.19
CA PRO A 67 -29.38 -41.75 -6.27
C PRO A 67 -29.04 -42.03 -4.81
N LYS A 68 -28.03 -41.34 -4.29
CA LYS A 68 -27.82 -41.16 -2.85
C LYS A 68 -28.63 -39.95 -2.38
N ILE A 69 -29.93 -40.18 -2.18
CA ILE A 69 -30.90 -39.30 -1.51
C ILE A 69 -31.17 -37.95 -2.24
N PRO A 70 -32.39 -37.72 -2.79
CA PRO A 70 -32.69 -36.53 -3.60
C PRO A 70 -32.79 -35.22 -2.80
N PHE A 71 -32.68 -35.27 -1.48
CA PHE A 71 -32.65 -34.09 -0.62
C PHE A 71 -31.93 -34.39 0.70
N HIS A 72 -31.30 -33.37 1.29
CA HIS A 72 -30.62 -33.50 2.57
C HIS A 72 -31.07 -32.42 3.55
N LYS A 73 -31.25 -32.79 4.82
CA LYS A 73 -31.53 -31.83 5.90
C LYS A 73 -30.22 -31.50 6.60
N ILE A 74 -29.82 -30.23 6.56
CA ILE A 74 -28.65 -29.71 7.25
C ILE A 74 -29.14 -29.04 8.53
N TYR A 75 -28.62 -29.49 9.67
CA TYR A 75 -28.99 -28.97 10.98
C TYR A 75 -27.94 -27.97 11.47
N GLY A 76 -28.41 -26.86 12.03
CA GLY A 76 -27.57 -25.95 12.80
C GLY A 76 -27.20 -26.57 14.15
N ARG A 77 -26.18 -26.01 14.80
CA ARG A 77 -25.62 -26.51 16.07
C ARG A 77 -26.65 -26.80 17.17
N SER A 78 -27.70 -25.98 17.27
CA SER A 78 -28.74 -26.13 18.31
C SER A 78 -29.91 -27.05 17.93
N GLY A 79 -29.92 -27.61 16.71
CA GLY A 79 -31.02 -28.44 16.19
C GLY A 79 -32.32 -27.68 15.87
N LYS A 80 -32.54 -26.51 16.48
CA LYS A 80 -33.75 -25.68 16.28
C LYS A 80 -33.88 -25.14 14.85
N ASN A 81 -32.75 -24.89 14.19
CA ASN A 81 -32.69 -24.41 12.82
C ASN A 81 -32.19 -25.54 11.91
N HIS A 82 -32.95 -25.85 10.85
CA HIS A 82 -32.50 -26.74 9.80
C HIS A 82 -32.84 -26.17 8.42
N LYS A 83 -32.06 -26.56 7.41
CA LYS A 83 -32.25 -26.20 6.01
C LYS A 83 -32.35 -27.47 5.18
N VAL A 84 -33.13 -27.42 4.10
CA VAL A 84 -33.30 -28.54 3.17
C VAL A 84 -32.59 -28.19 1.88
N PHE A 85 -31.57 -28.97 1.52
CA PHE A 85 -30.92 -28.93 0.21
C PHE A 85 -31.68 -29.86 -0.74
N GLY A 86 -32.17 -29.34 -1.88
CA GLY A 86 -33.01 -30.08 -2.84
C GLY A 86 -34.52 -29.77 -2.70
N LYS A 87 -35.39 -30.60 -3.30
CA LYS A 87 -36.87 -30.47 -3.25
C LYS A 87 -37.42 -29.09 -3.66
N ASN A 88 -36.82 -28.47 -4.67
CA ASN A 88 -37.25 -27.15 -5.15
C ASN A 88 -37.25 -26.07 -4.04
N LYS A 89 -36.38 -26.21 -3.03
CA LYS A 89 -36.19 -25.22 -1.96
C LYS A 89 -35.02 -24.31 -2.31
N LEU A 90 -35.27 -23.00 -2.25
CA LEU A 90 -34.25 -21.97 -2.41
C LEU A 90 -33.61 -21.66 -1.06
N LEU A 91 -32.28 -21.62 -1.04
CA LEU A 91 -31.47 -21.29 0.14
C LEU A 91 -30.59 -20.10 -0.17
N PHE A 92 -30.67 -19.07 0.67
CA PHE A 92 -29.76 -17.93 0.62
C PHE A 92 -28.61 -18.11 1.61
N THR A 93 -27.40 -17.84 1.16
CA THR A 93 -26.20 -17.80 2.00
C THR A 93 -25.49 -16.46 1.82
N SER A 94 -24.72 -16.04 2.83
CA SER A 94 -23.77 -14.94 2.64
C SER A 94 -22.65 -15.40 1.69
N GLY A 95 -22.17 -14.51 0.82
CA GLY A 95 -21.07 -14.81 -0.09
C GLY A 95 -19.87 -15.44 0.63
N ALA A 96 -19.35 -16.52 0.07
CA ALA A 96 -18.14 -17.20 0.56
C ALA A 96 -16.88 -16.46 0.05
N CYS A 97 -15.79 -16.54 0.82
CA CYS A 97 -14.46 -16.05 0.42
C CYS A 97 -14.27 -14.53 0.26
N ALA A 98 -15.14 -13.69 0.83
CA ALA A 98 -14.81 -12.27 0.95
C ALA A 98 -13.61 -12.10 1.92
N ILE A 99 -12.45 -11.68 1.42
CA ILE A 99 -11.30 -11.29 2.23
C ILE A 99 -11.66 -9.98 2.94
N LYS A 100 -12.31 -10.10 4.10
CA LYS A 100 -12.57 -8.98 4.98
C LYS A 100 -11.31 -8.75 5.81
N GLU A 101 -10.40 -7.92 5.31
CA GLU A 101 -9.25 -7.51 6.11
C GLU A 101 -9.73 -6.79 7.38
N ARG A 102 -9.30 -7.31 8.53
CA ARG A 102 -9.50 -6.66 9.82
C ARG A 102 -8.64 -5.41 9.88
N VAL A 103 -9.04 -4.44 10.70
CA VAL A 103 -8.30 -3.18 10.87
C VAL A 103 -6.85 -3.43 11.32
N GLU A 104 -6.60 -4.52 12.06
CA GLU A 104 -5.28 -4.96 12.49
C GLU A 104 -4.40 -5.39 11.31
N GLY A 105 -4.90 -6.24 10.41
CA GLY A 105 -4.16 -6.66 9.22
C GLY A 105 -3.83 -5.48 8.31
N ALA A 106 -4.80 -4.60 8.08
CA ALA A 106 -4.56 -3.37 7.32
C ALA A 106 -3.54 -2.43 7.99
N ALA A 107 -3.50 -2.39 9.33
CA ALA A 107 -2.53 -1.59 10.09
C ALA A 107 -1.10 -2.14 9.94
N GLU A 108 -0.95 -3.46 9.94
CA GLU A 108 0.33 -4.14 9.74
C GLU A 108 0.87 -3.90 8.32
N VAL A 109 0.05 -4.14 7.29
CA VAL A 109 0.42 -3.95 5.87
C VAL A 109 0.79 -2.50 5.58
N LEU A 110 0.01 -1.54 6.09
CA LEU A 110 0.25 -0.12 5.85
C LEU A 110 1.31 0.49 6.77
N ARG A 111 1.80 -0.27 7.77
CA ARG A 111 2.68 0.22 8.84
C ARG A 111 2.12 1.47 9.53
N LEU A 112 0.81 1.45 9.80
CA LEU A 112 0.08 2.54 10.45
C LEU A 112 -0.55 2.04 11.74
N SER A 113 -0.82 2.95 12.68
CA SER A 113 -1.62 2.58 13.85
C SER A 113 -3.06 2.24 13.42
N THR A 114 -3.70 1.32 14.16
CA THR A 114 -5.11 0.98 13.97
C THR A 114 -6.03 2.22 14.03
N ARG A 115 -5.67 3.22 14.84
CA ARG A 115 -6.36 4.51 14.92
C ARG A 115 -6.22 5.33 13.63
N GLN A 116 -5.03 5.37 13.02
CA GLN A 116 -4.84 6.03 11.73
C GLN A 116 -5.60 5.33 10.62
N VAL A 117 -5.60 3.99 10.57
CA VAL A 117 -6.37 3.22 9.59
C VAL A 117 -7.86 3.53 9.70
N LYS A 118 -8.43 3.53 10.91
CA LYS A 118 -9.83 3.94 11.15
C LYS A 118 -10.11 5.37 10.68
N ARG A 119 -9.17 6.30 10.92
CA ARG A 119 -9.29 7.71 10.49
C ARG A 119 -9.28 7.84 8.96
N ILE A 120 -8.38 7.13 8.28
CA ILE A 120 -8.30 7.11 6.81
C ILE A 120 -9.56 6.48 6.24
N LYS A 121 -10.00 5.33 6.77
CA LYS A 121 -11.25 4.67 6.37
C LYS A 121 -12.46 5.61 6.47
N LYS A 122 -12.58 6.35 7.58
CA LYS A 122 -13.64 7.37 7.75
C LYS A 122 -13.55 8.48 6.70
N LYS A 123 -12.34 8.99 6.43
CA LYS A 123 -12.11 10.03 5.42
C LYS A 123 -12.46 9.55 4.01
N VAL A 124 -12.01 8.36 3.62
CA VAL A 124 -12.28 7.78 2.30
C VAL A 124 -13.77 7.51 2.11
N ARG A 125 -14.47 7.06 3.16
CA ARG A 125 -15.92 6.87 3.10
C ARG A 125 -16.69 8.17 2.84
N LEU A 126 -16.20 9.31 3.35
CA LEU A 126 -16.86 10.60 3.21
C LEU A 126 -16.50 11.33 1.91
N ASN A 127 -15.21 11.33 1.55
CA ASN A 127 -14.67 12.17 0.48
C ASN A 127 -14.10 11.35 -0.71
N GLY A 128 -14.35 10.03 -0.74
CA GLY A 128 -13.84 9.12 -1.75
C GLY A 128 -12.32 8.88 -1.68
N PRO A 129 -11.73 8.25 -2.71
CA PRO A 129 -10.31 7.89 -2.74
C PRO A 129 -9.35 9.08 -2.60
N VAL A 130 -9.77 10.27 -3.05
CA VAL A 130 -8.99 11.53 -2.98
C VAL A 130 -8.64 11.91 -1.54
N ALA A 131 -9.41 11.44 -0.55
CA ALA A 131 -9.19 11.72 0.86
C ALA A 131 -7.89 11.14 1.45
N THR A 132 -7.22 10.25 0.69
CA THR A 132 -5.89 9.71 1.02
C THR A 132 -4.78 10.75 0.83
N ILE A 133 -4.99 11.74 -0.04
CA ILE A 133 -4.04 12.82 -0.27
C ILE A 133 -3.99 13.74 0.95
N HIS A 134 -2.78 14.15 1.34
CA HIS A 134 -2.60 15.06 2.47
C HIS A 134 -3.29 16.40 2.23
N GLY A 135 -4.10 16.86 3.20
CA GLY A 135 -4.93 18.07 3.06
C GLY A 135 -4.15 19.38 2.93
N ASN A 136 -2.87 19.40 3.34
CA ASN A 136 -2.00 20.57 3.18
C ASN A 136 -1.28 20.59 1.83
N ARG A 137 -1.46 19.55 0.99
CA ARG A 137 -0.86 19.53 -0.35
C ARG A 137 -1.37 20.73 -1.14
N LYS A 138 -0.44 21.49 -1.74
CA LYS A 138 -0.70 22.74 -2.50
C LYS A 138 -1.29 23.91 -1.70
N ARG A 139 -1.48 23.79 -0.37
CA ARG A 139 -1.96 24.91 0.45
C ARG A 139 -0.78 25.76 0.91
N LYS A 140 -0.87 27.09 0.79
CA LYS A 140 0.11 28.01 1.37
C LYS A 140 -0.02 27.96 2.90
N PRO A 141 1.10 27.88 3.65
CA PRO A 141 1.05 27.91 5.11
C PRO A 141 0.54 29.27 5.58
N ALA A 142 -0.15 29.31 6.73
CA ALA A 142 -0.70 30.55 7.28
C ALA A 142 0.39 31.61 7.54
N ASN A 143 1.57 31.15 7.97
CA ASN A 143 2.71 32.01 8.26
C ASN A 143 3.56 32.32 7.00
N ALA A 144 3.01 32.15 5.80
CA ALA A 144 3.70 32.51 4.57
C ALA A 144 3.74 34.03 4.39
N VAL A 145 4.93 34.58 4.12
CA VAL A 145 5.06 35.98 3.70
C VAL A 145 4.24 36.22 2.43
N ALA A 146 3.46 37.31 2.44
CA ALA A 146 2.63 37.73 1.33
C ALA A 146 3.46 38.01 0.07
N GLY A 147 2.88 37.80 -1.12
CA GLY A 147 3.59 37.90 -2.40
C GLY A 147 4.16 39.30 -2.64
N ASN A 148 3.34 40.32 -2.44
CA ASN A 148 3.71 41.73 -2.53
C ASN A 148 4.96 42.09 -1.70
N VAL A 149 5.05 41.61 -0.45
CA VAL A 149 6.21 41.87 0.41
C VAL A 149 7.46 41.20 -0.14
N LYS A 150 7.35 40.02 -0.76
CA LYS A 150 8.50 39.35 -1.38
C LYS A 150 9.01 40.12 -2.58
N ASP A 151 8.09 40.61 -3.41
CA ASP A 151 8.43 41.35 -4.62
C ASP A 151 9.12 42.67 -4.26
N LEU A 152 8.59 43.39 -3.26
CA LEU A 152 9.19 44.60 -2.69
C LEU A 152 10.60 44.35 -2.13
N VAL A 153 10.80 43.25 -1.41
CA VAL A 153 12.13 42.88 -0.87
C VAL A 153 13.13 42.61 -2.00
N VAL A 154 12.70 42.03 -3.13
CA VAL A 154 13.55 41.78 -4.29
C VAL A 154 13.89 43.09 -5.02
N GLU A 155 12.92 43.97 -5.19
CA GLU A 155 13.08 45.30 -5.81
C GLU A 155 14.06 46.17 -5.02
N LEU A 156 13.84 46.33 -3.72
CA LEU A 156 14.73 47.07 -2.82
C LEU A 156 16.16 46.53 -2.86
N LYS A 157 16.31 45.20 -2.99
CA LYS A 157 17.64 44.59 -3.08
C LYS A 157 18.34 44.90 -4.40
N ARG A 158 17.60 45.01 -5.51
CA ARG A 158 18.15 45.29 -6.85
C ARG A 158 18.49 46.76 -7.03
N GLU A 159 17.63 47.65 -6.57
CA GLU A 159 17.75 49.09 -6.84
C GLU A 159 18.54 49.80 -5.74
N LYS A 160 18.02 49.77 -4.50
CA LYS A 160 18.50 50.62 -3.41
C LYS A 160 19.67 50.01 -2.64
N TYR A 161 19.73 48.68 -2.53
CA TYR A 161 20.68 47.99 -1.65
C TYR A 161 21.55 46.94 -2.37
N ALA A 162 21.88 47.13 -3.65
CA ALA A 162 22.59 46.14 -4.47
C ALA A 162 23.89 45.58 -3.83
N GLY A 163 24.69 46.44 -3.19
CA GLY A 163 26.00 46.07 -2.63
C GLY A 163 26.00 45.39 -1.26
N THR A 164 24.86 45.33 -0.55
CA THR A 164 24.83 44.84 0.83
C THR A 164 24.89 43.31 0.91
N ASN A 165 25.41 42.77 2.01
CA ASN A 165 25.25 41.33 2.30
C ASN A 165 23.81 41.06 2.80
N PHE A 166 23.35 39.81 2.83
CA PHE A 166 21.95 39.51 3.18
C PHE A 166 21.58 39.79 4.64
N SER A 167 22.52 39.63 5.58
CA SER A 167 22.27 39.97 6.99
C SER A 167 22.10 41.47 7.17
N HIS A 168 23.03 42.24 6.61
CA HIS A 168 23.00 43.70 6.64
C HIS A 168 21.81 44.26 5.87
N PHE A 169 21.43 43.64 4.76
CA PHE A 169 20.20 44.00 4.06
C PHE A 169 18.96 43.80 4.93
N GLN A 170 18.87 42.72 5.70
CA GLN A 170 17.76 42.47 6.61
C GLN A 170 17.68 43.54 7.72
N GLU A 171 18.81 43.95 8.28
CA GLU A 171 18.88 45.06 9.24
C GLU A 171 18.36 46.37 8.61
N LEU A 172 18.83 46.69 7.40
CA LEU A 172 18.46 47.92 6.70
C LEU A 172 16.97 47.98 6.34
N ILE A 173 16.35 46.89 5.90
CA ILE A 173 14.91 46.90 5.57
C ILE A 173 14.04 46.95 6.83
N ALA A 174 14.52 46.41 7.96
CA ALA A 174 13.82 46.51 9.23
C ALA A 174 13.85 47.95 9.77
N GLU A 175 15.00 48.63 9.65
CA GLU A 175 15.19 49.99 10.16
C GLU A 175 14.61 51.08 9.24
N LYS A 176 14.84 50.98 7.92
CA LYS A 176 14.51 52.06 6.97
C LYS A 176 13.18 51.89 6.26
N GLU A 177 12.74 50.65 6.07
CA GLU A 177 11.52 50.33 5.31
C GLU A 177 10.42 49.72 6.21
N TYR A 178 10.71 49.55 7.52
CA TYR A 178 9.81 48.96 8.53
C TYR A 178 9.30 47.55 8.17
N ILE A 179 10.10 46.77 7.43
CA ILE A 179 9.78 45.39 7.05
C ILE A 179 10.50 44.43 8.00
N ASP A 180 9.79 43.97 9.04
CA ASP A 180 10.34 42.99 9.98
C ASP A 180 10.25 41.56 9.42
N LEU A 181 11.38 41.07 8.90
CA LEU A 181 11.52 39.71 8.40
C LEU A 181 12.75 39.04 8.97
N SER A 182 12.60 37.78 9.38
CA SER A 182 13.74 36.98 9.83
C SER A 182 14.76 36.76 8.70
N CYS A 183 16.05 36.80 9.04
CA CYS A 183 17.15 36.59 8.10
C CYS A 183 16.98 35.32 7.21
N PRO A 184 16.58 34.14 7.72
CA PRO A 184 16.32 32.96 6.88
C PRO A 184 15.23 33.18 5.82
N THR A 185 14.24 34.02 6.13
CA THR A 185 13.13 34.35 5.24
C THR A 185 13.58 35.24 4.11
N VAL A 186 14.31 36.32 4.43
CA VAL A 186 14.96 37.20 3.43
C VAL A 186 15.89 36.38 2.53
N HIS A 187 16.71 35.52 3.12
CA HIS A 187 17.65 34.68 2.39
C HIS A 187 16.97 33.71 1.42
N ARG A 188 15.80 33.17 1.80
CA ARG A 188 14.98 32.29 0.94
C ARG A 188 14.31 33.06 -0.18
N ILE A 189 13.81 34.27 0.09
CA ILE A 189 13.20 35.14 -0.92
C ILE A 189 14.24 35.52 -1.98
N LEU A 190 15.39 36.05 -1.55
CA LEU A 190 16.44 36.50 -2.47
C LEU A 190 17.06 35.36 -3.27
N ARG A 191 17.31 34.19 -2.66
CA ARG A 191 17.75 33.00 -3.41
C ARG A 191 16.70 32.48 -4.39
N GLY A 192 15.42 32.54 -4.02
CA GLY A 192 14.32 32.20 -4.92
C GLY A 192 14.26 33.11 -6.16
N ALA A 193 14.66 34.37 -6.00
CA ALA A 193 14.77 35.35 -7.09
C ALA A 193 16.12 35.32 -7.84
N GLY A 194 16.98 34.34 -7.56
CA GLY A 194 18.30 34.19 -8.20
C GLY A 194 19.37 35.18 -7.75
N ILE A 195 19.11 35.98 -6.71
CA ILE A 195 20.07 36.95 -6.18
C ILE A 195 21.06 36.22 -5.27
N VAL A 196 22.35 36.47 -5.49
CA VAL A 196 23.45 35.89 -4.71
C VAL A 196 24.06 36.97 -3.82
N SER A 197 24.37 36.63 -2.56
CA SER A 197 25.07 37.55 -1.66
C SER A 197 26.46 37.89 -2.24
N PRO A 198 26.82 39.19 -2.35
CA PRO A 198 28.12 39.62 -2.89
C PRO A 198 29.30 39.01 -2.15
N LYS A 199 29.18 38.83 -0.83
CA LYS A 199 30.16 38.12 -0.01
C LYS A 199 29.71 36.69 0.22
N LYS A 200 30.43 35.74 -0.36
CA LYS A 200 30.35 34.32 0.01
C LYS A 200 31.09 34.11 1.33
N LYS A 201 30.56 33.23 2.19
CA LYS A 201 31.26 32.79 3.40
C LYS A 201 32.61 32.19 2.95
N LYS A 202 33.73 32.75 3.41
CA LYS A 202 35.05 32.14 3.17
C LYS A 202 35.03 30.74 3.76
N LYS A 203 35.56 29.75 3.02
CA LYS A 203 35.79 28.43 3.60
C LYS A 203 36.70 28.62 4.81
N THR A 204 36.22 28.23 5.99
CA THR A 204 37.08 28.18 7.17
C THR A 204 38.24 27.25 6.84
N LYS A 205 39.48 27.72 7.02
CA LYS A 205 40.64 26.83 6.88
C LYS A 205 40.49 25.75 7.94
N THR A 206 40.34 24.50 7.51
CA THR A 206 40.43 23.37 8.43
C THR A 206 41.87 23.28 8.89
N TYR A 207 42.14 23.70 10.13
CA TYR A 207 43.43 23.45 10.75
C TYR A 207 43.59 21.93 10.86
N ARG A 208 44.68 21.39 10.32
CA ARG A 208 45.02 19.99 10.55
C ARG A 208 45.37 19.85 12.02
N TYR A 209 44.64 18.99 12.74
CA TYR A 209 45.13 18.51 14.03
C TYR A 209 46.50 17.87 13.81
N ARG A 210 47.44 18.16 14.72
CA ARG A 210 48.71 17.43 14.76
C ARG A 210 48.39 15.94 14.94
N LYS A 211 49.14 15.05 14.27
CA LYS A 211 49.03 13.60 14.52
C LYS A 211 49.27 13.33 16.00
N ARG A 212 48.45 12.45 16.61
CA ARG A 212 48.74 11.93 17.95
C ARG A 212 50.10 11.21 17.92
N LYS A 213 50.89 11.37 18.98
CA LYS A 213 52.09 10.57 19.21
C LYS A 213 51.69 9.19 19.73
N ASP A 214 52.55 8.20 19.52
CA ASP A 214 52.25 6.79 19.78
C ASP A 214 52.05 6.52 21.29
N CYS A 215 52.72 7.28 22.15
CA CYS A 215 52.62 7.16 23.61
C CYS A 215 52.27 8.50 24.30
N PRO A 216 51.56 8.46 25.45
CA PRO A 216 51.36 9.64 26.29
C PRO A 216 52.70 10.19 26.80
N GLY A 217 52.84 11.52 26.90
CA GLY A 217 54.07 12.20 27.33
C GLY A 217 55.08 12.53 26.22
N MET A 218 54.93 11.96 25.01
CA MET A 218 55.80 12.28 23.86
C MET A 218 55.51 13.64 23.19
N VAL A 219 54.48 14.35 23.64
CA VAL A 219 54.19 15.72 23.22
C VAL A 219 54.81 16.66 24.25
N VAL A 220 55.92 17.27 23.88
CA VAL A 220 56.51 18.36 24.68
C VAL A 220 55.76 19.64 24.33
N GLN A 221 55.03 20.19 25.30
CA GLN A 221 54.46 21.52 25.20
C GLN A 221 55.57 22.51 25.56
N LEU A 222 56.16 23.12 24.53
CA LEU A 222 57.06 24.26 24.71
C LEU A 222 56.19 25.50 24.84
N ASP A 223 55.93 25.90 26.07
CA ASP A 223 55.35 27.21 26.37
C ASP A 223 56.51 28.20 26.51
N ALA A 224 56.57 29.18 25.63
CA ALA A 224 57.56 30.25 25.70
C ALA A 224 56.81 31.56 25.91
N SER A 225 56.36 31.79 27.14
CA SER A 225 55.96 33.13 27.57
C SER A 225 57.23 33.95 27.78
N PRO A 226 57.40 35.11 27.12
CA PRO A 226 58.52 36.01 27.39
C PRO A 226 58.34 36.81 28.70
N TYR A 227 57.24 36.58 29.43
CA TYR A 227 56.95 37.25 30.71
C TYR A 227 56.93 36.22 31.85
N PRO A 228 57.60 36.50 32.99
CA PRO A 228 57.56 35.67 34.19
C PRO A 228 56.19 35.69 34.88
#